data_AF-A0A2V6I8Q4-F1
#
_entry.id   AF-A0A2V6I8Q4-F1
#
_cell.length_a   1.000
_cell.length_b   1.000
_cell.length_c   1.000
_cell.angle_alpha   90.00
_cell.angle_beta   90.00
_cell.angle_gamma   90.00
#
_symmetry.space_group_name_H-M   'P 1'
#
loop_
_entity.id
_entity.type
_entity.pdbx_description
1 polymer ?
#
loop_
_entity_poly.entity_id
_entity_poly.type
_entity_poly.pdbx_seq_one_letter_code
_entity_poly.pdbx_strand_id
1 'polypeptide(L)'
;MKFVGANDAGSSTGLLLELARVIGQHPNLAGKIELVFFDGEEAYDHFSETDGLYGSRYFARQLQGSSAKQFRGGILFDMVGDRSLDVTLPADSPAEIARNIFAAAETLKLRSYFTYLDREMIDDHSPLNAIGIPTIDVIDFDYPSWHTAGDTIDKISAESLQIVGSVALYYLSEFALK
;
A
#
# COMPACT_ATOMS: atom_id res chain seq x y z
N MET A 1 -22.09 17.37 1.16
CA MET A 1 -20.64 17.67 1.15
C MET A 1 -20.03 16.89 -0.01
N LYS A 2 -19.11 17.46 -0.80
CA LYS A 2 -18.43 16.71 -1.87
C LYS A 2 -17.10 16.21 -1.30
N PHE A 3 -16.98 14.89 -1.18
CA PHE A 3 -15.75 14.20 -0.82
C PHE A 3 -15.26 13.46 -2.07
N VAL A 4 -13.95 13.52 -2.35
CA VAL A 4 -13.37 12.90 -3.56
C VAL A 4 -12.26 11.90 -3.25
N GLY A 5 -11.71 11.88 -2.03
CA GLY A 5 -10.68 10.90 -1.69
C GLY A 5 -9.43 11.03 -2.54
N ALA A 6 -8.89 12.25 -2.70
CA ALA A 6 -7.76 12.46 -3.59
C ALA A 6 -6.51 11.72 -3.11
N ASN A 7 -6.29 11.68 -1.79
CA ASN A 7 -5.26 10.86 -1.18
C ASN A 7 -5.80 9.48 -0.79
N ASP A 8 -7.05 9.44 -0.34
CA ASP A 8 -7.73 8.28 0.24
C ASP A 8 -8.82 7.73 -0.70
N ALA A 9 -8.53 6.82 -1.64
CA ALA A 9 -7.22 6.25 -2.00
C ALA A 9 -6.79 6.63 -3.44
N GLY A 10 -7.17 7.83 -3.91
CA GLY A 10 -6.86 8.29 -5.27
C GLY A 10 -5.36 8.32 -5.58
N SER A 11 -4.52 8.61 -4.58
CA SER A 11 -3.06 8.68 -4.72
C SER A 11 -2.45 7.30 -4.99
N SER A 12 -2.83 6.30 -4.19
CA SER A 12 -2.40 4.90 -4.32
C SER A 12 -2.84 4.28 -5.64
N THR A 13 -4.06 4.59 -6.09
CA THR A 13 -4.54 4.17 -7.41
C THR A 13 -3.68 4.77 -8.53
N GLY A 14 -3.39 6.07 -8.45
CA GLY A 14 -2.51 6.74 -9.41
C GLY A 14 -1.10 6.16 -9.42
N LEU A 15 -0.55 5.84 -8.24
CA LEU A 15 0.74 5.19 -8.09
C LEU A 15 0.75 3.81 -8.76
N LEU A 16 -0.24 2.95 -8.48
CA LEU A 16 -0.33 1.61 -9.07
C LEU A 16 -0.42 1.64 -10.60
N LEU A 17 -1.14 2.61 -11.17
CA LEU A 17 -1.20 2.80 -12.62
C LEU A 17 0.16 3.16 -13.23
N GLU A 18 0.94 4.02 -12.56
CA GLU A 18 2.28 4.36 -13.02
C GLU A 18 3.26 3.19 -12.83
N LEU A 19 3.16 2.46 -11.73
CA LEU A 19 3.92 1.22 -11.52
C LEU A 19 3.62 0.20 -12.62
N ALA A 20 2.35 0.03 -13.01
CA ALA A 20 1.96 -0.83 -14.14
C ALA A 20 2.67 -0.42 -15.44
N ARG A 21 2.71 0.89 -15.73
CA ARG A 21 3.36 1.43 -16.93
C ARG A 21 4.87 1.19 -16.92
N VAL A 22 5.54 1.36 -15.77
CA VAL A 22 7.00 1.18 -15.63
C VAL A 22 7.37 -0.30 -15.63
N ILE A 23 6.72 -1.12 -14.80
CA ILE A 23 6.96 -2.57 -14.69
C ILE A 23 6.63 -3.27 -16.01
N GLY A 24 5.60 -2.81 -16.74
CA GLY A 24 5.22 -3.34 -18.05
C GLY A 24 6.31 -3.24 -19.11
N GLN A 25 7.31 -2.38 -18.94
CA GLN A 25 8.50 -2.32 -19.80
C GLN A 25 9.47 -3.48 -19.56
N HIS A 26 9.27 -4.27 -18.52
CA HIS A 26 10.09 -5.40 -18.10
C HIS A 26 9.24 -6.69 -18.01
N PRO A 27 8.96 -7.40 -19.13
CA PRO A 27 8.02 -8.53 -19.16
C PRO A 27 8.29 -9.64 -18.14
N ASN A 28 9.57 -9.94 -17.88
CA ASN A 28 9.96 -10.96 -16.88
C ASN A 28 9.59 -10.56 -15.44
N LEU A 29 9.59 -9.26 -15.15
CA LEU A 29 9.17 -8.71 -13.87
C LEU A 29 7.64 -8.65 -13.80
N ALA A 30 7.01 -8.11 -14.84
CA ALA A 30 5.56 -7.98 -14.95
C ALA A 30 4.84 -9.33 -14.81
N GLY A 31 5.36 -10.41 -15.41
CA GLY A 31 4.77 -11.74 -15.32
C GLY A 31 4.80 -12.38 -13.92
N LYS A 32 5.42 -11.73 -12.92
CA LYS A 32 5.50 -12.19 -11.52
C LYS A 32 4.69 -11.32 -10.56
N ILE A 33 4.01 -10.29 -11.05
CA ILE A 33 3.34 -9.27 -10.23
C ILE A 33 1.86 -9.24 -10.61
N GLU A 34 1.01 -9.31 -9.59
CA GLU A 34 -0.43 -9.04 -9.71
C GLU A 34 -0.71 -7.66 -9.12
N LEU A 35 -1.39 -6.80 -9.89
CA LEU A 35 -1.89 -5.52 -9.41
C LEU A 35 -3.37 -5.70 -9.06
N VAL A 36 -3.72 -5.41 -7.81
CA VAL A 36 -5.07 -5.58 -7.28
C VAL A 36 -5.57 -4.22 -6.80
N PHE A 37 -6.77 -3.86 -7.24
CA PHE A 37 -7.48 -2.65 -6.81
C PHE A 37 -8.70 -3.12 -6.02
N PHE A 38 -8.65 -3.00 -4.70
CA PHE A 38 -9.77 -3.38 -3.86
C PHE A 38 -10.89 -2.35 -3.95
N ASP A 39 -12.11 -2.82 -3.71
CA ASP A 39 -13.33 -2.02 -3.68
C ASP A 39 -13.98 -2.16 -2.29
N GLY A 40 -14.61 -1.10 -1.82
CA GLY A 40 -15.22 -1.05 -0.49
C GLY A 40 -14.23 -1.33 0.65
N GLU A 41 -13.08 -0.68 0.65
CA GLU A 41 -12.18 -0.64 1.82
C GLU A 41 -12.91 0.08 2.96
N GLU A 42 -13.40 1.29 2.68
CA GLU A 42 -13.99 2.17 3.70
C GLU A 42 -15.21 1.59 4.41
N ALA A 43 -15.24 1.78 5.73
CA ALA A 43 -16.38 1.44 6.57
C ALA A 43 -17.54 2.43 6.37
N TYR A 44 -18.78 1.96 6.54
CA TYR A 44 -19.95 2.83 6.54
C TYR A 44 -20.09 3.62 7.85
N ASP A 45 -19.71 3.02 8.98
CA ASP A 45 -19.77 3.65 10.31
C ASP A 45 -18.44 3.53 11.05
N HIS A 46 -17.99 2.29 11.29
CA HIS A 46 -16.69 2.05 11.93
C HIS A 46 -16.15 0.69 11.50
N PHE A 47 -14.84 0.63 11.28
CA PHE A 47 -14.17 -0.62 10.97
C PHE A 47 -14.47 -1.69 12.02
N SER A 48 -14.97 -2.82 11.56
CA SER A 48 -15.35 -3.97 12.38
C SER A 48 -15.20 -5.26 11.57
N GLU A 49 -15.49 -6.41 12.16
CA GLU A 49 -15.45 -7.70 11.44
C GLU A 49 -16.37 -7.77 10.20
N THR A 50 -17.39 -6.91 10.12
CA THR A 50 -18.37 -6.90 9.03
C THR A 50 -18.54 -5.55 8.33
N ASP A 51 -17.89 -4.50 8.83
CA ASP A 51 -17.92 -3.15 8.25
C ASP A 51 -16.50 -2.72 7.85
N GLY A 52 -16.32 -2.35 6.58
CA GLY A 52 -15.03 -2.13 5.93
C GLY A 52 -14.35 -3.37 5.36
N LEU A 53 -13.26 -3.16 4.61
CA LEU A 53 -12.40 -4.15 3.96
C LEU A 53 -13.16 -5.16 3.10
N TYR A 54 -14.27 -4.76 2.49
CA TYR A 54 -15.21 -5.66 1.81
C TYR A 54 -14.52 -6.42 0.66
N GLY A 55 -13.78 -5.69 -0.17
CA GLY A 55 -13.08 -6.22 -1.34
C GLY A 55 -11.93 -7.15 -0.95
N SER A 56 -11.03 -6.71 -0.07
CA SER A 56 -9.89 -7.53 0.38
C SER A 56 -10.32 -8.77 1.15
N ARG A 57 -11.36 -8.68 1.99
CA ARG A 57 -11.96 -9.87 2.65
C ARG A 57 -12.54 -10.84 1.63
N TYR A 58 -13.24 -10.32 0.62
CA TYR A 58 -13.77 -11.16 -0.46
C TYR A 58 -12.63 -11.84 -1.23
N PHE A 59 -11.61 -11.08 -1.63
CA PHE A 59 -10.44 -11.58 -2.35
C PHE A 59 -9.69 -12.64 -1.55
N ALA A 60 -9.42 -12.38 -0.27
CA ALA A 60 -8.77 -13.33 0.63
C ALA A 60 -9.57 -14.64 0.73
N ARG A 61 -10.91 -14.58 0.84
CA ARG A 61 -11.77 -15.78 0.81
C ARG A 61 -11.66 -16.56 -0.51
N GLN A 62 -11.51 -15.89 -1.64
CA GLN A 62 -11.32 -16.56 -2.95
C GLN A 62 -9.94 -17.26 -3.04
N LEU A 63 -8.94 -16.74 -2.34
CA LEU A 63 -7.58 -17.29 -2.33
C LEU A 63 -7.34 -18.37 -1.25
N GLN A 64 -8.30 -18.58 -0.34
CA GLN A 64 -8.16 -19.56 0.73
C GLN A 64 -7.86 -20.97 0.18
N GLY A 65 -6.96 -21.68 0.87
CA GLY A 65 -6.51 -23.01 0.48
C GLY A 65 -5.14 -23.01 -0.20
N SER A 66 -5.01 -23.72 -1.32
CA SER A 66 -3.71 -23.91 -1.99
C SER A 66 -3.20 -22.64 -2.69
N SER A 67 -4.10 -21.74 -3.09
CA SER A 67 -3.78 -20.57 -3.91
C SER A 67 -3.00 -19.50 -3.15
N ALA A 68 -3.26 -19.29 -1.85
CA ALA A 68 -2.50 -18.33 -1.03
C ALA A 68 -0.97 -18.59 -1.07
N LYS A 69 -0.56 -19.86 -1.15
CA LYS A 69 0.87 -20.25 -1.18
C LYS A 69 1.60 -19.84 -2.47
N GLN A 70 0.89 -19.40 -3.51
CA GLN A 70 1.51 -18.92 -4.74
C GLN A 70 2.13 -17.52 -4.58
N PHE A 71 1.65 -16.74 -3.60
CA PHE A 71 2.12 -15.39 -3.34
C PHE A 71 3.30 -15.41 -2.37
N ARG A 72 4.41 -14.78 -2.77
CA ARG A 72 5.57 -14.59 -1.90
C ARG A 72 5.36 -13.46 -0.88
N GLY A 73 4.47 -12.53 -1.19
CA GLY A 73 4.09 -11.41 -0.36
C GLY A 73 3.37 -10.33 -1.17
N GLY A 74 3.01 -9.24 -0.51
CA GLY A 74 2.32 -8.09 -1.10
C GLY A 74 2.76 -6.76 -0.49
N ILE A 75 2.48 -5.69 -1.22
CA ILE A 75 2.57 -4.31 -0.73
C ILE A 75 1.19 -3.68 -0.98
N LEU A 76 0.55 -3.24 0.09
CA LEU A 76 -0.56 -2.31 0.04
C LEU A 76 -0.01 -0.88 0.06
N PHE A 77 -0.61 0.00 -0.73
CA PHE A 77 -0.34 1.43 -0.67
C PHE A 77 -1.63 2.11 -0.27
N ASP A 78 -1.57 2.93 0.78
CA ASP A 78 -2.70 3.76 1.18
C ASP A 78 -2.25 5.18 1.53
N MET A 79 -3.04 6.18 1.14
CA MET A 79 -2.81 7.59 1.47
C MET A 79 -1.38 8.13 1.17
N VAL A 80 -0.70 7.62 0.13
CA VAL A 80 0.74 7.88 -0.17
C VAL A 80 1.04 9.18 -0.95
N GLY A 81 0.07 10.08 -1.04
CA GLY A 81 0.12 11.26 -1.90
C GLY A 81 0.39 12.58 -1.18
N ASP A 82 0.37 12.62 0.15
CA ASP A 82 0.44 13.89 0.89
C ASP A 82 1.70 14.70 0.57
N ARG A 83 1.58 16.03 0.55
CA ARG A 83 2.70 16.96 0.36
C ARG A 83 3.72 16.90 1.48
N SER A 84 3.28 16.61 2.70
CA SER A 84 4.13 16.50 3.88
C SER A 84 4.40 15.05 4.24
N LEU A 85 4.77 14.26 3.21
CA LEU A 85 4.88 12.81 3.28
C LEU A 85 5.67 12.31 4.50
N ASP A 86 5.04 11.46 5.31
CA ASP A 86 5.68 10.66 6.36
C ASP A 86 5.14 9.23 6.31
N VAL A 87 5.81 8.36 5.55
CA VAL A 87 5.38 6.98 5.37
C VAL A 87 5.66 6.19 6.64
N THR A 88 4.63 5.51 7.11
CA THR A 88 4.65 4.62 8.26
C THR A 88 4.38 3.18 7.83
N LEU A 89 5.06 2.24 8.47
CA LEU A 89 4.82 0.80 8.30
C LEU A 89 4.13 0.27 9.56
N PRO A 90 2.93 -0.32 9.48
CA PRO A 90 2.20 -0.86 10.64
C PRO A 90 3.00 -1.88 11.45
N ALA A 91 2.70 -2.01 12.74
CA ALA A 91 3.42 -2.93 13.64
C ALA A 91 3.27 -4.42 13.26
N ASP A 92 2.20 -4.78 12.54
CA ASP A 92 1.97 -6.13 12.02
C ASP A 92 2.65 -6.39 10.66
N SER A 93 3.45 -5.43 10.17
CA SER A 93 4.25 -5.57 8.95
C SER A 93 5.13 -6.82 8.99
N PRO A 94 5.15 -7.65 7.92
CA PRO A 94 6.07 -8.77 7.83
C PRO A 94 7.52 -8.31 7.94
N ALA A 95 8.22 -8.75 8.98
CA ALA A 95 9.52 -8.18 9.38
C ALA A 95 10.59 -8.18 8.26
N GLU A 96 10.62 -9.24 7.43
CA GLU A 96 11.55 -9.31 6.30
C GLU A 96 11.21 -8.28 5.21
N ILE A 97 9.93 -8.10 4.89
CA ILE A 97 9.47 -7.12 3.91
C ILE A 97 9.77 -5.70 4.41
N ALA A 98 9.41 -5.39 5.65
CA ALA A 98 9.68 -4.08 6.27
C ALA A 98 11.18 -3.74 6.25
N ARG A 99 12.03 -4.69 6.66
CA ARG A 99 13.49 -4.53 6.59
C ARG A 99 13.98 -4.22 5.18
N ASN A 100 13.45 -4.91 4.18
CA ASN A 100 13.86 -4.73 2.79
C ASN A 100 13.34 -3.40 2.20
N ILE A 101 12.16 -2.94 2.59
CA ILE A 101 11.65 -1.60 2.26
C ILE A 101 12.55 -0.51 2.85
N PHE A 102 12.92 -0.61 4.13
CA PHE A 102 13.86 0.34 4.72
C PHE A 102 15.25 0.30 4.06
N ALA A 103 15.74 -0.89 3.68
CA ALA A 103 17.00 -1.01 2.96
C ALA A 103 16.94 -0.39 1.55
N ALA A 104 15.80 -0.54 0.86
CA ALA A 104 15.54 0.13 -0.41
C ALA A 104 15.54 1.66 -0.24
N ALA A 105 14.79 2.16 0.76
CA ALA A 105 14.74 3.59 1.09
C ALA A 105 16.12 4.15 1.47
N GLU A 106 16.93 3.43 2.26
CA GLU A 106 18.31 3.81 2.60
C GLU A 106 19.19 3.91 1.37
N THR A 107 19.14 2.90 0.49
CA THR A 107 19.93 2.88 -0.74
C THR A 107 19.61 4.06 -1.66
N LEU A 108 18.33 4.43 -1.73
CA LEU A 108 17.85 5.58 -2.50
C LEU A 108 18.02 6.92 -1.77
N LYS A 109 18.55 6.94 -0.55
CA LYS A 109 18.68 8.13 0.32
C LYS A 109 17.34 8.79 0.65
N LEU A 110 16.29 7.97 0.76
CA LEU A 110 14.92 8.36 1.08
C LEU A 110 14.47 7.86 2.46
N ARG A 111 15.36 7.23 3.25
CA ARG A 111 15.04 6.62 4.55
C ARG A 111 14.39 7.59 5.56
N SER A 112 14.62 8.89 5.42
CA SER A 112 14.00 9.91 6.29
C SER A 112 12.49 10.02 6.15
N TYR A 113 11.91 9.55 5.04
CA TYR A 113 10.46 9.55 4.79
C TYR A 113 9.76 8.30 5.30
N PHE A 114 10.48 7.33 5.86
CA PHE A 114 9.93 6.03 6.22
C PHE A 114 10.18 5.77 7.71
N THR A 115 9.15 5.47 8.48
CA THR A 115 9.26 5.07 9.89
C THR A 115 8.32 3.91 10.19
N TYR A 116 8.35 3.41 11.42
CA TYR A 116 7.31 2.49 11.89
C TYR A 116 6.14 3.30 12.44
N LEU A 117 4.93 2.81 12.20
CA LEU A 117 3.74 3.30 12.87
C LEU A 117 3.77 2.88 14.35
N ASP A 118 3.42 3.79 15.25
CA ASP A 118 3.48 3.58 16.69
C ASP A 118 2.16 3.07 17.31
N ARG A 119 1.17 2.76 16.46
CA ARG A 119 -0.16 2.29 16.84
C ARG A 119 -0.64 1.16 15.95
N GLU A 120 -1.63 0.42 16.44
CA GLU A 120 -2.29 -0.61 15.66
C GLU A 120 -3.24 0.01 14.64
N MET A 121 -3.33 -0.63 13.49
CA MET A 121 -4.23 -0.26 12.41
C MET A 121 -4.70 -1.53 11.71
N ILE A 122 -5.91 -1.49 11.18
CA ILE A 122 -6.41 -2.51 10.26
C ILE A 122 -6.61 -1.86 8.91
N ASP A 123 -6.27 -2.58 7.85
CA ASP A 123 -6.41 -2.15 6.47
C ASP A 123 -6.46 -3.41 5.57
N ASP A 124 -6.55 -3.25 4.26
CA ASP A 124 -6.71 -4.30 3.26
C ASP A 124 -5.56 -5.33 3.25
N HIS A 125 -4.42 -5.05 3.90
CA HIS A 125 -3.35 -6.03 4.11
C HIS A 125 -3.73 -7.09 5.14
N SER A 126 -4.59 -6.74 6.10
CA SER A 126 -4.94 -7.58 7.25
C SER A 126 -5.64 -8.89 6.83
N PRO A 127 -6.64 -8.90 5.92
CA PRO A 127 -7.25 -10.15 5.44
C PRO A 127 -6.26 -11.05 4.68
N LEU A 128 -5.27 -10.48 3.99
CA LEU A 128 -4.25 -11.23 3.26
C LEU A 128 -3.25 -11.89 4.24
N ASN A 129 -2.80 -11.13 5.24
CA ASN A 129 -1.98 -11.65 6.33
C ASN A 129 -2.67 -12.82 7.05
N ALA A 130 -3.98 -12.72 7.30
CA ALA A 130 -4.76 -13.76 7.96
C ALA A 130 -4.83 -15.10 7.19
N ILE A 131 -4.67 -15.09 5.86
CA ILE A 131 -4.62 -16.31 5.04
C ILE A 131 -3.18 -16.74 4.69
N GLY A 132 -2.17 -16.10 5.27
CA GLY A 132 -0.76 -16.45 5.13
C GLY A 132 -0.04 -15.82 3.94
N ILE A 133 -0.59 -14.76 3.34
CA ILE A 133 0.10 -13.94 2.33
C ILE A 133 0.75 -12.75 3.06
N PRO A 134 2.08 -12.73 3.25
CA PRO A 134 2.73 -11.66 4.00
C PRO A 134 2.63 -10.35 3.21
N THR A 135 1.77 -9.45 3.67
CA THR A 135 1.46 -8.18 3.01
C THR A 135 1.84 -7.04 3.95
N ILE A 136 2.71 -6.15 3.48
CA ILE A 136 3.04 -4.91 4.19
C ILE A 136 2.09 -3.82 3.73
N ASP A 137 1.73 -2.93 4.65
CA ASP A 137 1.07 -1.69 4.30
C ASP A 137 2.04 -0.50 4.39
N VAL A 138 1.97 0.37 3.38
CA VAL A 138 2.82 1.52 3.16
C VAL A 138 1.90 2.72 3.12
N ILE A 139 1.77 3.38 4.27
CA ILE A 139 0.73 4.38 4.52
C ILE A 139 1.29 5.65 5.18
N ASP A 140 0.84 6.82 4.74
CA ASP A 140 1.02 8.07 5.48
C ASP A 140 -0.22 8.33 6.34
N PHE A 141 -0.20 7.80 7.56
CA PHE A 141 -1.38 7.76 8.42
C PHE A 141 -1.71 9.12 9.07
N ASP A 142 -0.70 9.95 9.34
CA ASP A 142 -0.88 11.24 10.02
C ASP A 142 -1.26 12.35 9.02
N TYR A 143 -2.44 12.22 8.41
CA TYR A 143 -2.94 13.13 7.37
C TYR A 143 -4.12 14.02 7.83
N PRO A 144 -3.95 15.34 8.01
CA PRO A 144 -5.00 16.21 8.57
C PRO A 144 -6.29 16.34 7.72
N SER A 145 -6.24 16.03 6.42
CA SER A 145 -7.42 16.13 5.56
C SER A 145 -8.18 14.80 5.43
N TRP A 146 -7.70 13.73 6.08
CA TRP A 146 -8.32 12.40 6.10
C TRP A 146 -9.79 12.47 6.54
N HIS A 147 -10.66 11.77 5.81
CA HIS A 147 -12.12 11.77 6.03
C HIS A 147 -12.77 13.17 6.05
N THR A 148 -12.17 14.14 5.36
CA THR A 148 -12.74 15.48 5.19
C THR A 148 -12.92 15.84 3.73
N ALA A 149 -13.83 16.77 3.43
CA ALA A 149 -13.95 17.36 2.09
C ALA A 149 -12.70 18.10 1.60
N GLY A 150 -11.71 18.30 2.47
CA GLY A 150 -10.42 18.89 2.13
C GLY A 150 -9.44 17.90 1.49
N ASP A 151 -9.76 16.60 1.44
CA ASP A 151 -8.95 15.62 0.72
C ASP A 151 -9.15 15.77 -0.80
N THR A 152 -8.47 16.75 -1.36
CA THR A 152 -8.56 17.20 -2.74
C THR A 152 -7.19 17.19 -3.42
N ILE A 153 -7.18 17.23 -4.76
CA ILE A 153 -5.96 17.08 -5.57
C ILE A 153 -4.84 18.08 -5.22
N ASP A 154 -5.16 19.23 -4.65
CA ASP A 154 -4.16 20.20 -4.19
C ASP A 154 -3.34 19.71 -3.00
N LYS A 155 -3.79 18.68 -2.27
CA LYS A 155 -3.02 17.99 -1.21
C LYS A 155 -2.00 16.99 -1.77
N ILE A 156 -2.12 16.63 -3.04
CA ILE A 156 -1.27 15.59 -3.65
C ILE A 156 0.03 16.19 -4.19
N SER A 157 1.13 15.47 -3.94
CA SER A 157 2.47 15.79 -4.43
C SER A 157 3.00 14.71 -5.35
N ALA A 158 3.41 15.12 -6.56
CA ALA A 158 4.10 14.23 -7.49
C ALA A 158 5.44 13.74 -6.93
N GLU A 159 6.12 14.55 -6.10
CA GLU A 159 7.36 14.17 -5.44
C GLU A 159 7.12 13.05 -4.42
N SER A 160 6.05 13.12 -3.65
CA SER A 160 5.68 12.07 -2.68
C SER A 160 5.39 10.75 -3.37
N LEU A 161 4.58 10.79 -4.44
CA LEU A 161 4.31 9.62 -5.27
C LEU A 161 5.60 9.04 -5.88
N GLN A 162 6.53 9.91 -6.32
CA GLN A 162 7.82 9.48 -6.85
C GLN A 162 8.69 8.82 -5.78
N ILE A 163 8.71 9.34 -4.55
CA ILE A 163 9.45 8.78 -3.41
C ILE A 163 8.96 7.35 -3.13
N VAL A 164 7.66 7.19 -2.92
CA VAL A 164 7.04 5.88 -2.61
C VAL A 164 7.22 4.91 -3.77
N GLY A 165 6.92 5.33 -5.00
CA GLY A 165 7.09 4.50 -6.18
C GLY A 165 8.52 4.06 -6.45
N SER A 166 9.51 4.93 -6.22
CA SER A 166 10.93 4.59 -6.40
C SER A 166 11.38 3.52 -5.41
N VAL A 167 10.98 3.64 -4.14
CA VAL A 167 11.29 2.65 -3.10
C VAL A 167 10.61 1.31 -3.43
N ALA A 168 9.34 1.33 -3.81
CA ALA A 168 8.60 0.13 -4.20
C ALA A 168 9.26 -0.59 -5.40
N LEU A 169 9.59 0.13 -6.46
CA LEU A 169 10.25 -0.44 -7.65
C LEU A 169 11.60 -1.06 -7.31
N TYR A 170 12.42 -0.37 -6.51
CA TYR A 170 13.71 -0.89 -6.08
C TYR A 170 13.54 -2.15 -5.22
N TYR A 171 12.56 -2.16 -4.31
CA TYR A 171 12.25 -3.34 -3.52
C TYR A 171 11.84 -4.54 -4.39
N LEU A 172 10.96 -4.32 -5.37
CA LEU A 172 10.48 -5.35 -6.29
C LEU A 172 11.62 -5.91 -7.15
N SER A 173 12.54 -5.06 -7.63
CA SER A 173 13.65 -5.49 -8.49
C SER A 173 14.78 -6.18 -7.71
N GLU A 174 15.10 -5.69 -6.51
CA GLU A 174 16.30 -6.12 -5.79
C GLU A 174 16.07 -7.16 -4.70
N PHE A 175 14.87 -7.24 -4.14
CA PHE A 175 14.59 -8.10 -2.99
C PHE A 175 13.46 -9.11 -3.25
N ALA A 176 12.29 -8.66 -3.71
CA ALA A 176 11.08 -9.50 -3.71
C ALA A 176 11.14 -10.69 -4.69
N LEU A 177 11.85 -10.54 -5.80
CA LEU A 177 11.76 -11.44 -6.95
C LEU A 177 13.10 -12.07 -7.37
N LYS A 178 14.11 -11.98 -6.50
CA LYS A 178 15.30 -12.83 -6.53
C LYS A 178 15.01 -14.23 -5.95
#